data_AF-A0A132B293-F1
#
_entry.id   AF-A0A132B293-F1
#
_cell.length_a   1.000
_cell.length_b   1.000
_cell.length_c   1.000
_cell.angle_alpha   90.00
_cell.angle_beta   90.00
_cell.angle_gamma   90.00
#
_symmetry.space_group_name_H-M   'P 1'
#
loop_
_entity.id
_entity.type
_entity.pdbx_description
1 polymer ?
#
loop_
_entity_poly.entity_id
_entity_poly.type
_entity_poly.pdbx_seq_one_letter_code
_entity_poly.pdbx_strand_id
1 'polypeptide(L)'
;MHTSFAVPKNAESEPELFLMLEKQFLTFCYRVVYRGSHFTTADDDQRTPESCIQLTDAQEKAWEAAFQSAVEQDRPALRDAISVLSMALICHEFGGNRYNSPLLSFCAMLSVKPHTKTWKEPGNYNSCLSGVI
;
A
#
# COMPACT_ATOMS: atom_id res chain seq x y z
N MET A 1 -9.11 -17.44 8.55
CA MET A 1 -8.99 -17.68 7.09
C MET A 1 -7.76 -16.95 6.59
N HIS A 2 -6.68 -17.67 6.25
CA HIS A 2 -5.44 -17.10 5.74
C HIS A 2 -5.61 -16.76 4.25
N THR A 3 -5.89 -15.50 3.92
CA THR A 3 -5.71 -15.02 2.55
C THR A 3 -4.23 -14.69 2.36
N SER A 4 -3.49 -15.63 1.81
CA SER A 4 -2.11 -15.42 1.37
C SER A 4 -2.11 -14.37 0.25
N PHE A 5 -1.29 -13.33 0.36
CA PHE A 5 -1.09 -12.29 -0.67
C PHE A 5 -0.25 -12.82 -1.86
N ALA A 6 -0.46 -14.08 -2.24
CA ALA A 6 0.26 -14.67 -3.36
C ALA A 6 -0.31 -14.12 -4.66
N VAL A 7 0.53 -13.46 -5.45
CA VAL A 7 0.21 -13.08 -6.83
C VAL A 7 -0.16 -14.35 -7.60
N PRO A 8 -1.34 -14.40 -8.24
CA PRO A 8 -1.76 -15.54 -9.03
C PRO A 8 -0.79 -15.74 -10.20
N LYS A 9 -0.40 -16.99 -10.44
CA LYS A 9 0.53 -17.40 -11.51
C LYS A 9 0.06 -17.03 -12.93
N ASN A 10 -1.16 -16.53 -13.09
CA ASN A 10 -1.86 -16.38 -14.37
C ASN A 10 -2.14 -14.92 -14.77
N ALA A 11 -1.61 -13.93 -14.04
CA ALA A 11 -1.67 -12.55 -14.48
C ALA A 11 -0.59 -12.33 -15.55
N GLU A 12 -0.84 -12.86 -16.76
CA GLU A 12 0.12 -12.89 -17.86
C GLU A 12 0.18 -11.54 -18.62
N SER A 13 -0.73 -10.61 -18.35
CA SER A 13 -0.70 -9.26 -18.91
C SER A 13 -0.31 -8.21 -17.85
N GLU A 14 0.73 -7.43 -18.14
CA GLU A 14 1.17 -6.28 -17.33
C GLU A 14 0.04 -5.34 -16.84
N PRO A 15 -0.99 -5.00 -17.64
CA PRO A 15 -2.09 -4.14 -17.15
C PRO A 15 -2.96 -4.79 -16.07
N GLU A 16 -3.16 -6.11 -16.10
CA GLU A 16 -3.92 -6.81 -15.05
C GLU A 16 -3.14 -6.89 -13.74
N LEU A 17 -1.82 -7.06 -13.82
CA LEU A 17 -0.92 -7.00 -12.67
C LEU A 17 -0.95 -5.62 -12.01
N PHE A 18 -0.86 -4.55 -12.81
CA PHE A 18 -0.89 -3.18 -12.30
C PHE A 18 -2.20 -2.90 -11.54
N LEU A 19 -3.36 -3.19 -12.14
CA LEU A 19 -4.66 -2.99 -11.51
C LEU A 19 -4.83 -3.84 -10.24
N MET A 20 -4.25 -5.04 -10.20
CA MET A 20 -4.25 -5.87 -9.01
C MET A 20 -3.43 -5.23 -7.88
N LEU A 21 -2.22 -4.77 -8.18
CA LEU A 21 -1.33 -4.14 -7.21
C LEU A 21 -1.92 -2.85 -6.67
N GLU A 22 -2.52 -2.04 -7.52
CA GLU A 22 -3.23 -0.82 -7.14
C GLU A 22 -4.36 -1.13 -6.15
N LYS A 23 -5.21 -2.12 -6.46
CA LYS A 23 -6.30 -2.56 -5.55
C LYS A 23 -5.76 -3.06 -4.21
N GLN A 24 -4.67 -3.83 -4.23
CA GLN A 24 -4.04 -4.33 -3.00
C GLN A 24 -3.47 -3.17 -2.17
N PHE A 25 -2.81 -2.22 -2.82
CA PHE A 25 -2.25 -1.04 -2.17
C PHE A 25 -3.34 -0.15 -1.56
N LEU A 26 -4.42 0.13 -2.28
CA LEU A 26 -5.56 0.89 -1.75
C LEU A 26 -6.23 0.17 -0.58
N THR A 27 -6.36 -1.16 -0.66
CA THR A 27 -6.90 -1.97 0.45
C THR A 27 -5.99 -1.90 1.67
N PHE A 28 -4.68 -1.97 1.47
CA PHE A 28 -3.69 -1.80 2.53
C PHE A 28 -3.77 -0.42 3.18
N CYS A 29 -3.79 0.65 2.36
CA CYS A 29 -3.93 2.02 2.85
C CYS A 29 -5.20 2.19 3.68
N TYR A 30 -6.35 1.72 3.18
CA TYR A 30 -7.61 1.81 3.91
C TYR A 30 -7.62 1.03 5.21
N ARG A 31 -7.25 -0.26 5.17
CA ARG A 31 -7.43 -1.15 6.32
C ARG A 31 -6.35 -0.95 7.37
N VAL A 32 -5.08 -0.88 6.96
CA VAL A 32 -3.95 -0.92 7.87
C VAL A 32 -3.52 0.49 8.28
N VAL A 33 -3.45 1.42 7.34
CA VAL A 33 -2.89 2.75 7.60
C VAL A 33 -3.96 3.73 8.08
N TYR A 34 -5.10 3.80 7.38
CA TYR A 34 -6.17 4.76 7.69
C TYR A 34 -7.10 4.28 8.82
N ARG A 35 -7.56 3.01 8.79
CA ARG A 35 -8.41 2.45 9.85
C ARG A 35 -7.66 1.84 11.03
N GLY A 36 -6.33 1.68 10.93
CA GLY A 36 -5.53 1.01 11.96
C GLY A 36 -5.84 -0.48 12.15
N SER A 37 -6.65 -1.09 11.28
CA SER A 37 -7.06 -2.48 11.43
C SER A 37 -5.91 -3.43 11.10
N HIS A 38 -5.48 -4.22 12.08
CA HIS A 38 -4.48 -5.27 11.93
C HIS A 38 -4.94 -6.58 12.60
N PHE A 39 -4.49 -7.71 12.07
CA PHE A 39 -4.96 -9.05 12.51
C PHE A 39 -4.20 -9.61 13.72
N THR A 40 -3.24 -8.88 14.27
CA THR A 40 -2.46 -9.31 15.44
C THR A 40 -3.03 -8.67 16.70
N THR A 41 -3.45 -9.47 17.67
CA THR A 41 -3.57 -9.02 19.06
C THR A 41 -2.21 -8.53 19.50
N ALA A 42 -2.08 -7.24 19.80
CA ALA A 42 -0.85 -6.67 20.33
C ALA A 42 -0.47 -7.40 21.63
N ASP A 43 0.68 -8.06 21.64
CA ASP A 43 1.44 -8.27 22.87
C ASP A 43 2.12 -6.93 23.21
N ASP A 44 2.29 -6.61 24.50
CA ASP A 44 2.74 -5.29 24.99
C ASP A 44 4.07 -4.79 24.36
N ASP A 45 4.89 -5.69 23.82
CA ASP A 45 6.19 -5.37 23.19
C ASP A 45 6.16 -5.29 21.65
N GLN A 46 5.03 -5.57 20.99
CA GLN A 46 4.95 -5.66 19.53
C GLN A 46 4.55 -4.33 18.89
N ARG A 47 5.47 -3.73 18.11
CA ARG A 47 5.14 -2.53 17.30
C ARG A 47 4.02 -2.84 16.31
N THR A 48 2.89 -2.17 16.45
CA THR A 48 1.77 -2.27 15.49
C THR A 48 2.12 -1.53 14.20
N PRO A 49 1.48 -1.87 13.06
CA PRO A 49 1.63 -1.09 11.84
C PRO A 49 1.37 0.41 12.05
N GLU A 50 0.42 0.80 12.89
CA GLU A 50 0.09 2.21 13.18
C GLU A 50 1.23 2.94 13.91
N SER A 51 2.03 2.21 14.69
CA SER A 51 3.22 2.76 15.36
C SER A 51 4.40 2.98 14.41
N CYS A 52 4.31 2.44 13.19
CA CYS A 52 5.40 2.45 12.20
C CYS A 52 5.03 3.19 10.91
N ILE A 53 3.76 3.21 10.53
CA ILE A 53 3.26 3.73 9.26
C ILE A 53 2.18 4.75 9.59
N GLN A 54 2.43 6.01 9.26
CA GLN A 54 1.46 7.08 9.42
C GLN A 54 1.33 7.85 8.11
N LEU A 55 0.09 8.20 7.77
CA LEU A 55 -0.15 9.16 6.70
C LEU A 55 0.30 10.53 7.20
N THR A 56 0.85 11.33 6.29
CA THR A 56 1.00 12.75 6.55
C THR A 56 -0.38 13.43 6.47
N ASP A 57 -0.54 14.59 7.10
CA ASP A 57 -1.77 15.38 7.03
C ASP A 57 -2.23 15.61 5.56
N ALA A 58 -1.27 15.80 4.65
CA ALA A 58 -1.54 15.97 3.23
C ALA A 58 -2.08 14.69 2.58
N GLN A 59 -1.53 13.53 2.93
CA GLN A 59 -2.00 12.24 2.44
C GLN A 59 -3.36 11.87 3.01
N GLU A 60 -3.60 12.13 4.30
CA GLU A 60 -4.89 11.90 4.95
C GLU A 60 -5.98 12.78 4.32
N LYS A 61 -5.72 14.08 4.17
CA LYS A 61 -6.65 15.01 3.51
C LYS A 61 -6.96 14.60 2.07
N ALA A 62 -5.96 14.16 1.31
CA ALA A 62 -6.16 13.70 -0.06
C ALA A 62 -6.97 12.39 -0.11
N TRP A 63 -6.75 11.50 0.87
CA TRP A 63 -7.52 10.27 1.03
C TRP A 63 -8.99 10.56 1.34
N GLU A 64 -9.27 11.44 2.29
CA GLU A 64 -10.62 11.86 2.64
C GLU A 64 -11.35 12.51 1.45
N ALA A 65 -10.66 13.38 0.71
CA ALA A 65 -11.21 13.99 -0.49
C ALA A 65 -11.59 12.93 -1.54
N ALA A 66 -10.70 11.96 -1.80
CA ALA A 66 -10.98 10.87 -2.73
C ALA A 66 -12.15 9.99 -2.25
N PHE A 67 -12.21 9.68 -0.95
CA PHE A 67 -13.31 8.91 -0.37
C PHE A 67 -14.65 9.64 -0.52
N GLN A 68 -14.68 10.93 -0.21
CA GLN A 68 -15.89 11.75 -0.31
C GLN A 68 -16.37 11.88 -1.76
N SER A 69 -15.48 12.17 -2.70
CA SER A 69 -15.82 12.24 -4.12
C SER A 69 -16.34 10.90 -4.67
N ALA A 70 -15.81 9.77 -4.18
CA ALA A 70 -16.32 8.46 -4.54
C ALA A 70 -17.74 8.19 -4.00
N VAL A 71 -18.02 8.62 -2.77
CA VAL A 71 -19.37 8.53 -2.16
C VAL A 71 -20.38 9.38 -2.94
N GLU A 72 -19.98 10.60 -3.33
CA GLU A 72 -20.79 11.53 -4.10
C GLU A 72 -20.91 11.16 -5.59
N GLN A 73 -20.12 10.19 -6.04
CA GLN A 73 -20.02 9.76 -7.44
C GLN A 73 -19.55 10.89 -8.39
N ASP A 74 -18.83 11.88 -7.85
CA ASP A 74 -18.21 12.95 -8.62
C ASP A 74 -16.90 12.43 -9.24
N ARG A 75 -16.99 11.99 -10.50
CA ARG A 75 -15.83 11.41 -11.21
C ARG A 75 -14.70 12.43 -11.45
N PRO A 76 -14.95 13.67 -11.91
CA PRO A 76 -13.91 14.69 -12.00
C PRO A 76 -13.17 14.92 -10.68
N ALA A 77 -13.91 15.17 -9.59
CA ALA A 77 -13.30 15.43 -8.29
C ALA A 77 -12.53 14.21 -7.77
N LEU A 78 -13.07 13.00 -7.96
CA LEU A 78 -12.40 11.76 -7.60
C LEU A 78 -11.06 11.60 -8.33
N ARG A 79 -11.04 11.83 -9.65
CA ARG A 79 -9.81 11.73 -10.44
C ARG A 79 -8.75 12.71 -9.94
N ASP A 80 -9.15 13.94 -9.67
CA ASP A 80 -8.23 14.98 -9.21
C ASP A 80 -7.71 14.64 -7.80
N ALA A 81 -8.58 14.19 -6.89
CA ALA A 81 -8.19 13.75 -5.54
C ALA A 81 -7.26 12.53 -5.55
N ILE A 82 -7.53 11.52 -6.39
CA ILE A 82 -6.65 10.36 -6.59
C ILE A 82 -5.28 10.79 -7.12
N SER A 83 -5.23 11.79 -8.02
CA SER A 83 -3.99 12.30 -8.58
C SER A 83 -3.15 13.01 -7.51
N VAL A 84 -3.78 13.84 -6.69
CA VAL A 84 -3.14 14.50 -5.54
C VAL A 84 -2.63 13.46 -4.53
N LEU A 85 -3.47 12.49 -4.17
CA LEU A 85 -3.12 11.41 -3.25
C LEU A 85 -1.92 10.60 -3.76
N SER A 86 -1.93 10.24 -5.05
CA SER A 86 -0.85 9.49 -5.69
C SER A 86 0.48 10.24 -5.60
N MET A 87 0.48 11.52 -5.93
CA MET A 87 1.68 12.36 -5.81
C MET A 87 2.14 12.51 -4.35
N ALA A 88 1.21 12.69 -3.41
CA ALA A 88 1.54 12.78 -1.99
C ALA A 88 2.15 11.49 -1.43
N LEU A 89 1.74 10.33 -1.92
CA LEU A 89 2.28 9.03 -1.53
C LEU A 89 3.65 8.75 -2.16
N ILE A 90 3.84 9.11 -3.44
CA ILE A 90 5.10 8.94 -4.18
C ILE A 90 6.18 9.87 -3.62
N CYS A 91 5.84 11.14 -3.39
CA CYS A 91 6.78 12.18 -2.94
C CYS A 91 6.93 12.23 -1.42
N HIS A 92 6.54 11.19 -0.67
CA HIS A 92 6.64 11.18 0.78
C HIS A 92 8.10 11.22 1.24
N GLU A 93 8.49 12.30 1.92
CA GLU A 93 9.74 12.39 2.66
C GLU A 93 9.67 11.60 3.98
N PHE A 94 10.28 10.42 4.03
CA PHE A 94 10.19 9.49 5.17
C PHE A 94 11.36 9.61 6.17
N GLY A 95 12.20 10.64 6.06
CA GLY A 95 13.26 10.96 7.03
C GLY A 95 14.28 9.85 7.31
N GLY A 96 14.41 8.87 6.39
CA GLY A 96 15.30 7.71 6.56
C GLY A 96 14.66 6.48 7.22
N ASN A 97 13.47 6.57 7.80
CA ASN A 97 12.72 5.40 8.24
C ASN A 97 11.76 4.91 7.14
N ARG A 98 12.20 3.91 6.38
CA ARG A 98 11.44 3.33 5.26
C ARG A 98 10.03 2.85 5.62
N TYR A 99 9.77 2.54 6.89
CA TYR A 99 8.44 2.09 7.32
C TYR A 99 7.45 3.24 7.49
N ASN A 100 7.92 4.49 7.64
CA ASN A 100 7.03 5.65 7.71
C ASN A 100 6.28 5.88 6.40
N SER A 101 6.86 5.49 5.25
CA SER A 101 6.18 5.62 3.96
C SER A 101 5.19 4.46 3.75
N PRO A 102 3.88 4.72 3.55
CA PRO A 102 2.91 3.69 3.23
C PRO A 102 3.30 2.88 1.99
N LEU A 103 3.80 3.56 0.95
CA LEU A 103 4.20 2.95 -0.30
C LEU A 103 5.43 2.05 -0.10
N LEU A 104 6.47 2.53 0.58
CA LEU A 104 7.67 1.72 0.82
C LEU A 104 7.40 0.55 1.78
N SER A 105 6.56 0.75 2.79
CA SER A 105 6.09 -0.33 3.67
C SER A 105 5.36 -1.40 2.90
N PHE A 106 4.46 -1.02 1.99
CA PHE A 106 3.77 -1.96 1.11
C PHE A 106 4.75 -2.75 0.23
N CYS A 107 5.68 -2.06 -0.45
CA CYS A 107 6.72 -2.68 -1.26
C CYS A 107 7.63 -3.62 -0.44
N ALA A 108 7.95 -3.24 0.81
CA ALA A 108 8.74 -4.06 1.71
C ALA A 108 8.01 -5.37 2.07
N MET A 109 6.71 -5.32 2.35
CA MET A 109 5.92 -6.52 2.63
C MET A 109 5.85 -7.46 1.42
N LEU A 110 5.69 -6.91 0.21
CA LEU A 110 5.73 -7.69 -1.03
C LEU A 110 7.11 -8.31 -1.31
N SER A 111 8.16 -7.74 -0.72
CA SER A 111 9.55 -8.21 -0.87
C SER A 111 9.93 -9.33 0.10
N VAL A 112 9.05 -9.72 1.03
CA VAL A 112 9.28 -10.85 1.94
C VAL A 112 8.72 -12.15 1.34
N LYS A 113 9.52 -13.21 1.36
CA LYS A 113 9.08 -14.57 1.03
C LYS A 113 8.27 -15.13 2.21
N PRO A 114 6.95 -15.38 2.09
CA PRO A 114 6.12 -15.74 3.23
C PRO A 114 6.55 -17.05 3.92
N HIS A 115 7.02 -18.01 3.12
CA HIS A 115 7.36 -19.36 3.60
C HIS A 115 8.67 -19.39 4.38
N THR A 116 9.68 -18.65 3.92
CA THR A 116 11.03 -18.65 4.51
C THR A 116 11.23 -17.47 5.45
N LYS A 117 10.32 -16.48 5.44
CA LYS A 117 10.45 -15.20 6.17
C LYS A 117 11.74 -14.45 5.82
N THR A 118 12.31 -14.71 4.64
CA THR A 118 13.51 -14.04 4.13
C THR A 118 13.16 -13.04 3.03
N TRP A 119 14.06 -12.10 2.75
CA TRP A 119 13.89 -11.15 1.66
C TRP A 119 14.06 -11.81 0.28
N LYS A 120 13.36 -11.28 -0.73
CA LYS A 120 13.67 -11.54 -2.14
C LYS A 120 15.07 -11.00 -2.47
N GLU A 121 15.71 -11.57 -3.47
CA GLU A 121 17.04 -11.12 -3.88
C GLU A 121 16.98 -9.68 -4.42
N PRO A 122 17.93 -8.79 -4.04
CA PRO A 122 18.02 -7.46 -4.62
C PRO A 122 18.18 -7.53 -6.14
N GLY A 123 17.52 -6.62 -6.87
CA GLY A 123 17.56 -6.60 -8.34
C GLY A 123 16.72 -7.70 -9.01
N ASN A 124 16.11 -8.60 -8.24
CA ASN A 124 15.06 -9.49 -8.74
C ASN A 124 13.74 -8.72 -8.76
N TYR A 125 13.55 -7.92 -9.81
CA TYR A 125 12.28 -7.30 -10.16
C TYR A 125 11.33 -8.40 -10.66
N ASN A 126 10.90 -9.27 -9.74
CA ASN A 126 9.83 -10.20 -10.04
C ASN A 126 8.57 -9.41 -10.42
N SER A 127 7.66 -10.03 -11.19
CA SER A 127 6.52 -9.37 -11.86
C SER A 127 5.73 -8.33 -11.03
N CYS A 128 5.73 -8.46 -9.70
CA CYS A 128 5.07 -7.55 -8.77
C CYS A 128 5.66 -6.12 -8.76
N LEU A 129 6.97 -5.96 -8.98
CA LEU A 129 7.62 -4.64 -9.02
C LEU A 129 7.94 -4.20 -10.45
N SER A 130 7.97 -5.13 -11.41
CA SER A 130 8.17 -4.83 -12.83
C SER A 130 7.07 -3.92 -13.38
N GLY A 131 5.82 -4.05 -12.92
CA GLY A 131 4.71 -3.17 -13.32
C GLY A 131 4.70 -1.80 -12.60
N VAL A 132 5.68 -1.52 -11.74
CA VAL A 132 5.81 -0.27 -10.98
C VAL A 132 6.98 0.59 -11.51
N ILE A 133 7.87 0.02 -12.32
CA ILE A 133 9.02 0.68 -12.97
C ILE A 133 8.71 0.84 -14.45
#